data_AF-A0A7G7L7Z5-F1
#
_entry.id   AF-A0A7G7L7Z5-F1
#
_cell.length_a   1.000
_cell.length_b   1.000
_cell.length_c   1.000
_cell.angle_alpha   90.00
_cell.angle_beta   90.00
_cell.angle_gamma   90.00
#
_symmetry.space_group_name_H-M   'P 1'
#
loop_
_entity.id
_entity.type
_entity.pdbx_description
1 polymer ?
#
loop_
_entity_poly.entity_id
_entity_poly.type
_entity_poly.pdbx_seq_one_letter_code
_entity_poly.pdbx_strand_id
1 'polypeptide(L)'
;MTIEVPPGQLYDLADGLTATSSTVAAVPARLGDGAVGGDVEPALVSFCAAAAAAATLVAGELDWLGTTIAAVADAWLGLDGSLLAPPGGVVAR
;
A
#
# COMPACT_ATOMS: atom_id res chain seq x y z
N MET A 1 10.39 23.49 15.12
CA MET A 1 9.93 22.09 15.17
C MET A 1 10.40 21.45 13.88
N THR A 2 11.39 20.56 13.96
CA THR A 2 11.95 19.88 12.79
C THR A 2 11.29 18.51 12.73
N ILE A 3 10.51 18.26 11.69
CA ILE A 3 10.01 16.91 11.41
C ILE A 3 11.12 16.24 10.60
N GLU A 4 11.93 15.43 11.25
CA GLU A 4 12.91 14.58 10.57
C GLU A 4 12.25 13.22 10.33
N VAL A 5 11.65 13.04 9.15
CA VAL A 5 11.28 11.71 8.68
C VAL A 5 12.16 11.40 7.49
N PRO A 6 13.19 10.55 7.67
CA PRO A 6 14.09 10.19 6.58
C PRO A 6 13.30 9.53 5.43
N PRO A 7 13.49 9.93 4.16
CA PRO A 7 12.80 9.34 3.03
C PRO A 7 12.93 7.81 2.95
N GLY A 8 14.07 7.26 3.36
CA GLY A 8 14.26 5.80 3.46
C GLY A 8 13.24 5.10 4.37
N GLN A 9 12.90 5.68 5.52
CA GLN A 9 11.90 5.11 6.43
C GLN A 9 10.48 5.17 5.84
N LEU A 10 10.21 6.16 4.99
CA LEU A 10 8.93 6.26 4.29
C LEU A 10 8.82 5.19 3.20
N TYR A 11 9.89 4.93 2.43
CA TYR A 11 9.89 3.83 1.47
C TYR A 11 9.76 2.46 2.16
N ASP A 12 10.49 2.22 3.26
CA ASP A 12 10.36 0.98 4.02
C ASP A 12 8.92 0.75 4.51
N LEU A 13 8.25 1.81 4.96
CA LEU A 13 6.84 1.76 5.36
C LEU A 13 5.92 1.51 4.15
N ALA A 14 6.15 2.18 3.02
CA ALA A 14 5.39 1.97 1.79
C ALA A 14 5.49 0.52 1.31
N ASP A 15 6.70 -0.03 1.27
CA ASP A 15 6.97 -1.42 0.87
C ASP A 15 6.27 -2.41 1.82
N GLY A 16 6.31 -2.16 3.13
CA GLY A 16 5.60 -2.96 4.12
C GLY A 16 4.09 -2.98 3.91
N LEU A 17 3.50 -1.84 3.55
CA LEU A 17 2.06 -1.72 3.25
C LEU A 17 1.70 -2.46 1.95
N THR A 18 2.50 -2.31 0.89
CA THR A 18 2.28 -3.02 -0.38
C THR A 18 2.45 -4.53 -0.24
N ALA A 19 3.44 -4.99 0.55
CA ALA A 19 3.61 -6.42 0.86
C ALA A 19 2.43 -6.97 1.68
N THR A 20 1.92 -6.18 2.62
CA THR A 20 0.73 -6.56 3.41
C THR A 20 -0.52 -6.59 2.53
N SER A 21 -0.69 -5.59 1.65
CA SER A 21 -1.76 -5.56 0.64
C SER A 21 -1.75 -6.84 -0.19
N SER A 22 -0.59 -7.23 -0.72
CA SER A 22 -0.42 -8.45 -1.50
C SER A 22 -0.79 -9.72 -0.71
N THR A 23 -0.45 -9.75 0.58
CA THR A 23 -0.81 -10.87 1.46
C THR A 23 -2.33 -10.96 1.68
N VAL A 24 -3.00 -9.82 1.85
CA VAL A 24 -4.46 -9.75 2.04
C VAL A 24 -5.20 -10.04 0.72
N ALA A 25 -4.68 -9.57 -0.41
CA ALA A 25 -5.24 -9.82 -1.73
C ALA A 25 -5.27 -11.32 -2.10
N ALA A 26 -4.46 -12.15 -1.44
CA ALA A 26 -4.47 -13.60 -1.62
C ALA A 26 -5.61 -14.32 -0.87
N VAL A 27 -6.34 -13.65 0.04
CA VAL A 27 -7.40 -14.27 0.86
C VAL A 27 -8.55 -14.85 0.01
N PRO A 28 -9.12 -14.14 -1.00
CA PRO A 28 -10.19 -14.71 -1.82
C PRO A 28 -9.80 -16.03 -2.49
N ALA A 29 -8.57 -16.15 -2.99
CA ALA A 29 -8.06 -17.38 -3.61
C ALA A 29 -7.90 -18.53 -2.60
N ARG A 30 -7.65 -18.22 -1.32
CA ARG A 30 -7.51 -19.23 -0.24
C ARG A 30 -8.85 -19.73 0.29
N LEU A 31 -9.92 -18.97 0.13
CA LEU A 31 -11.26 -19.35 0.61
C LEU A 31 -11.85 -20.53 -0.20
N GLY A 32 -11.39 -20.73 -1.44
CA GLY A 32 -11.78 -21.86 -2.28
C GLY A 32 -13.28 -21.91 -2.64
N ASP A 33 -13.64 -22.93 -3.42
CA ASP A 33 -15.01 -23.25 -3.85
C ASP A 33 -15.54 -24.56 -3.26
N GLY A 34 -14.84 -25.09 -2.24
CA GLY A 34 -15.13 -26.39 -1.64
C GLY A 34 -16.53 -26.45 -1.03
N ALA A 35 -17.40 -27.27 -1.60
CA ALA A 35 -18.71 -27.56 -1.04
C ALA A 35 -18.57 -28.35 0.26
N VAL A 36 -19.08 -27.78 1.36
CA VAL A 36 -19.02 -28.40 2.69
C VAL A 36 -20.28 -29.21 3.01
N GLY A 37 -21.35 -28.98 2.23
CA GLY A 37 -22.62 -29.69 2.32
C GLY A 37 -23.43 -29.37 3.56
N GLY A 38 -24.72 -29.71 3.52
CA GLY A 38 -25.63 -29.64 4.67
C GLY A 38 -26.06 -28.23 5.06
N ASP A 39 -26.72 -28.13 6.22
CA ASP A 39 -27.44 -26.91 6.62
C ASP A 39 -26.54 -25.69 6.87
N VAL A 40 -25.22 -25.90 7.02
CA VAL A 40 -24.23 -24.83 7.26
C VAL A 40 -23.74 -24.19 5.96
N GLU A 41 -23.88 -24.88 4.82
CA GLU A 41 -23.34 -24.45 3.52
C GLU A 41 -23.78 -23.02 3.12
N PRO A 42 -25.06 -22.61 3.25
CA PRO A 42 -25.46 -21.24 2.89
C PRO A 42 -24.81 -20.16 3.76
N ALA A 43 -24.65 -20.43 5.05
CA ALA A 43 -24.01 -19.50 5.98
C ALA A 43 -22.51 -19.36 5.68
N LEU A 44 -21.84 -20.47 5.35
CA LEU A 44 -20.43 -20.45 5.00
C LEU A 44 -20.19 -19.74 3.66
N VAL A 45 -21.04 -19.95 2.65
CA VAL A 45 -20.95 -19.23 1.36
C VAL A 45 -21.06 -17.72 1.58
N SER A 46 -22.02 -17.28 2.38
CA SER A 46 -22.20 -15.87 2.73
C SER A 46 -20.98 -15.30 3.48
N PHE A 47 -20.46 -16.05 4.45
CA PHE A 47 -19.25 -15.67 5.19
C PHE A 47 -18.03 -15.54 4.28
N CYS A 48 -17.78 -16.52 3.41
CA CYS A 48 -16.65 -16.48 2.46
C CYS A 48 -16.79 -15.31 1.48
N ALA A 49 -17.99 -15.03 0.98
CA ALA A 49 -18.24 -13.87 0.12
C ALA A 49 -17.94 -12.54 0.85
N ALA A 50 -18.40 -12.40 2.09
CA ALA A 50 -18.13 -11.23 2.91
C ALA A 50 -16.62 -11.08 3.21
N ALA A 51 -15.94 -12.18 3.56
CA ALA A 51 -14.51 -12.19 3.82
C ALA A 51 -13.69 -11.82 2.58
N ALA A 52 -14.07 -12.33 1.40
CA ALA A 52 -13.42 -11.99 0.13
C ALA A 52 -13.59 -10.50 -0.22
N ALA A 53 -14.80 -9.96 -0.03
CA ALA A 53 -15.07 -8.54 -0.26
C ALA A 53 -14.28 -7.65 0.70
N ALA A 54 -14.27 -7.99 2.00
CA ALA A 54 -13.51 -7.27 3.01
C ALA A 54 -12.00 -7.30 2.72
N ALA A 55 -11.45 -8.46 2.36
CA ALA A 55 -10.04 -8.59 2.00
C ALA A 55 -9.69 -7.74 0.77
N THR A 56 -10.55 -7.72 -0.24
CA THR A 56 -10.33 -6.90 -1.45
C THR A 56 -10.29 -5.41 -1.12
N LEU A 57 -11.21 -4.93 -0.28
CA LEU A 57 -11.23 -3.54 0.17
C LEU A 57 -9.98 -3.19 0.97
N VAL A 58 -9.63 -4.02 1.97
CA VAL A 58 -8.45 -3.78 2.81
C VAL A 58 -7.16 -3.79 2.00
N ALA A 59 -7.01 -4.72 1.04
CA ALA A 59 -5.87 -4.73 0.14
C ALA A 59 -5.77 -3.43 -0.67
N GLY A 60 -6.89 -2.94 -1.20
CA GLY A 60 -6.94 -1.66 -1.93
C GLY A 60 -6.52 -0.46 -1.06
N GLU A 61 -7.02 -0.36 0.18
CA GLU A 61 -6.65 0.72 1.10
C GLU A 61 -5.16 0.68 1.48
N LEU A 62 -4.62 -0.52 1.71
CA LEU A 62 -3.20 -0.70 2.02
C LEU A 62 -2.31 -0.31 0.83
N ASP A 63 -2.71 -0.67 -0.39
CA ASP A 63 -1.99 -0.31 -1.62
C ASP A 63 -2.03 1.21 -1.88
N TRP A 64 -3.21 1.82 -1.71
CA TRP A 64 -3.39 3.26 -1.82
C TRP A 64 -2.52 4.01 -0.80
N LEU A 65 -2.51 3.55 0.46
CA LEU A 65 -1.70 4.18 1.51
C LEU A 65 -0.20 4.01 1.23
N GLY A 66 0.24 2.82 0.83
CA GLY A 66 1.64 2.57 0.46
C GLY A 66 2.11 3.48 -0.68
N THR A 67 1.32 3.56 -1.75
CA THR A 67 1.60 4.45 -2.89
C THR A 67 1.64 5.92 -2.47
N THR A 68 0.73 6.34 -1.60
CA THR A 68 0.69 7.72 -1.08
C THR A 68 1.94 8.05 -0.27
N ILE A 69 2.39 7.13 0.58
CA ILE A 69 3.59 7.32 1.41
C ILE A 69 4.86 7.37 0.54
N ALA A 70 4.97 6.50 -0.47
CA ALA A 70 6.07 6.56 -1.43
C ALA A 70 6.11 7.91 -2.17
N ALA A 71 4.94 8.41 -2.61
CA ALA A 71 4.85 9.73 -3.25
C ALA A 71 5.26 10.89 -2.31
N VAL A 72 4.97 10.76 -1.00
CA VAL A 72 5.46 11.73 0.00
C VAL A 72 6.99 11.66 0.13
N ALA A 73 7.58 10.46 0.13
CA ALA A 73 9.03 10.30 0.14
C ALA A 73 9.69 10.93 -1.10
N ASP A 74 9.10 10.70 -2.28
CA ASP A 74 9.52 11.32 -3.54
C ASP A 74 9.46 12.85 -3.47
N ALA A 75 8.38 13.41 -2.91
CA ALA A 75 8.21 14.84 -2.76
C ALA A 75 9.26 15.46 -1.83
N TRP A 76 9.61 14.78 -0.73
CA TRP A 76 10.68 15.22 0.17
C TRP A 76 12.05 15.22 -0.50
N LEU A 77 12.40 14.14 -1.22
CA LEU A 77 13.64 14.08 -1.99
C LEU A 77 13.69 15.15 -3.08
N GLY A 78 12.57 15.41 -3.75
CA GLY A 78 12.46 16.47 -4.75
C GLY A 78 12.67 17.87 -4.15
N LEU A 79 12.09 18.13 -2.96
CA LEU A 79 12.29 19.38 -2.23
C LEU A 79 13.75 19.56 -1.81
N ASP A 80 14.37 18.55 -1.20
CA ASP A 80 15.79 18.59 -0.82
C ASP A 80 16.69 18.81 -2.05
N GLY A 81 16.42 18.13 -3.16
CA GLY A 81 17.15 18.32 -4.42
C GLY A 81 17.00 19.75 -4.98
N SER A 82 15.82 20.36 -4.86
CA SER A 82 15.56 21.73 -5.30
C SER A 82 16.20 22.79 -4.41
N LEU A 83 16.32 22.53 -3.10
CA LEU A 83 16.95 23.42 -2.13
C LEU A 83 18.49 23.32 -2.17
N LEU A 84 19.03 22.16 -2.53
CA LEU A 84 20.47 21.92 -2.72
C LEU A 84 20.97 22.35 -4.10
N ALA A 85 20.08 22.69 -5.05
CA ALA A 85 20.49 23.25 -6.33
C ALA A 85 21.18 24.61 -6.10
N PRO A 86 22.48 24.76 -6.43
CA PRO A 86 23.18 26.00 -6.16
C PRO A 86 22.58 27.13 -7.02
N PRO A 87 22.29 28.31 -6.44
CA PRO A 87 21.90 29.48 -7.22
C PRO A 87 23.15 30.00 -7.95
N GLY A 88 23.43 29.45 -9.13
CA GLY A 88 24.65 29.82 -9.85
C GLY A 88 25.09 28.91 -11.00
N GLY A 89 24.17 28.20 -11.67
CA GLY A 89 24.48 27.60 -12.96
C GLY A 89 24.39 28.65 -14.07
N VAL A 90 25.47 29.42 -14.27
CA VAL A 90 25.62 30.27 -15.45
C VAL A 90 25.60 29.37 -16.68
N VAL A 91 24.52 29.39 -17.45
CA VAL A 91 24.57 28.93 -18.85
C VAL A 91 25.29 30.04 -19.62
N ALA A 92 26.61 29.86 -19.77
CA ALA A 92 27.42 30.71 -20.62
C ALA A 92 27.13 30.35 -22.10
N ARG A 93 26.51 31.32 -22.79
CA ARG A 93 26.37 31.52 -24.25
C ARG A 93 25.76 30.39 -25.10
#